data_AF-M8A8Z4-F1
#
_entry.id   AF-M8A8Z4-F1
#
_cell.length_a   1.000
_cell.length_b   1.000
_cell.length_c   1.000
_cell.angle_alpha   90.00
_cell.angle_beta   90.00
_cell.angle_gamma   90.00
#
_symmetry.space_group_name_H-M   'P 1'
#
loop_
_entity.id
_entity.type
_entity.pdbx_description
1 polymer ?
#
loop_
_entity_poly.entity_id
_entity_poly.type
_entity_poly.pdbx_seq_one_letter_code
_entity_poly.pdbx_strand_id
1 'polypeptide(L)'
;MSAFPWSSVPETHPRLPLPPDSTDCFCSLEDSCDGLFLASIRTDTPAGISRYMVSNPATSEYIVLPHSGYSGNLSSAYLGFDSAVSTQEFHVFELVTDILPPDSQGIHPLVVTGVRIYSSKTRAWVAMEPKWDIQVTLCFGQRGVLHKGFLHLLIDESGLAMVDAQGVKWRTLLLPILAVKGFSGFIGKSAGRLLYIDSWDREGFISRRALTLSAYVLGSEVYDWDASRQQNDECMYWKLYRFPDAVPETRVVALPLRLYQYQMDIVICSMLITQL
;
A
#
# COMPACT_ATOMS: atom_id res chain seq x y z
N MET A 1 39.20 -9.73 -1.03
CA MET A 1 38.37 -8.53 -1.27
C MET A 1 37.66 -8.74 -2.59
N SER A 2 36.40 -9.17 -2.56
CA SER A 2 35.58 -9.43 -3.74
C SER A 2 34.65 -8.23 -3.94
N ALA A 3 34.78 -7.53 -5.06
CA ALA A 3 33.93 -6.40 -5.40
C ALA A 3 32.50 -6.88 -5.70
N PHE A 4 31.50 -6.17 -5.16
CA PHE A 4 30.08 -6.43 -5.38
C PHE A 4 29.69 -6.17 -6.85
N PRO A 5 28.78 -6.96 -7.45
CA PRO A 5 28.57 -7.02 -8.90
C PRO A 5 27.67 -5.92 -9.49
N TRP A 6 27.46 -4.78 -8.83
CA TRP A 6 26.55 -3.73 -9.31
C TRP A 6 27.24 -2.53 -9.99
N SER A 7 28.53 -2.61 -10.34
CA SER A 7 29.23 -1.49 -10.97
C SER A 7 28.97 -1.33 -12.48
N SER A 8 27.99 -2.01 -13.06
CA SER A 8 27.74 -1.94 -14.50
C SER A 8 26.27 -2.10 -14.88
N VAL A 9 25.37 -1.40 -14.18
CA VAL A 9 24.03 -1.12 -14.72
C VAL A 9 24.13 0.19 -15.51
N PRO A 10 23.76 0.24 -16.80
CA PRO A 10 23.74 1.48 -17.56
C PRO A 10 22.85 2.52 -16.86
N GLU A 11 23.30 3.79 -16.79
CA GLU A 11 22.53 4.95 -16.29
C GLU A 11 21.37 5.36 -17.23
N THR A 12 20.70 4.41 -17.85
CA THR A 12 19.40 4.68 -18.47
C THR A 12 18.36 4.46 -17.39
N HIS A 13 18.03 5.49 -16.63
CA HIS A 13 16.84 5.48 -15.78
C HIS A 13 15.66 5.08 -16.67
N PRO A 14 14.99 3.93 -16.43
CA PRO A 14 13.86 3.52 -17.25
C PRO A 14 12.80 4.61 -17.11
N ARG A 15 12.56 5.34 -18.19
CA ARG A 15 11.52 6.36 -18.23
C ARG A 15 10.18 5.63 -18.27
N LEU A 16 9.26 6.01 -17.38
CA LEU A 16 7.88 5.55 -17.48
C LEU A 16 7.37 5.94 -18.87
N PRO A 17 6.86 4.98 -19.67
CA PRO A 17 6.30 5.30 -20.97
C PRO A 17 5.08 6.22 -20.77
N LEU A 18 5.07 7.36 -21.46
CA LEU A 18 3.99 8.35 -21.40
C LEU A 18 3.13 8.27 -22.68
N PRO A 19 1.81 8.42 -22.59
CA PRO A 19 0.96 8.47 -23.76
C PRO A 19 1.24 9.72 -24.62
N PRO A 20 1.14 9.63 -25.96
CA PRO A 20 1.56 10.70 -26.88
C PRO A 20 0.71 11.99 -26.83
N ASP A 21 -0.50 11.96 -26.26
CA ASP A 21 -1.40 13.12 -26.14
C ASP A 21 -1.09 14.04 -24.91
N SER A 22 0.09 13.90 -24.28
CA SER A 22 0.34 14.40 -22.92
C SER A 22 0.91 15.83 -22.81
N THR A 23 0.75 16.71 -23.79
CA THR A 23 1.37 18.06 -23.70
C THR A 23 0.82 18.91 -22.54
N ASP A 24 -0.38 18.61 -22.02
CA ASP A 24 -1.02 19.31 -20.89
C ASP A 24 -1.52 18.37 -19.76
N CYS A 25 -0.83 17.24 -19.54
CA CYS A 25 -1.22 16.25 -18.53
C CYS A 25 -0.20 16.15 -17.38
N PHE A 26 -0.66 16.19 -16.13
CA PHE A 26 0.15 15.88 -14.96
C PHE A 26 0.01 14.40 -14.62
N CYS A 27 1.14 13.70 -14.50
CA CYS A 27 1.17 12.31 -14.06
C CYS A 27 1.75 12.22 -12.64
N SER A 28 1.06 11.53 -11.74
CA SER A 28 1.58 11.18 -10.42
C SER A 28 1.64 9.67 -10.25
N LEU A 29 2.72 9.18 -9.62
CA LEU A 29 2.83 7.78 -9.22
C LEU A 29 1.92 7.56 -8.01
N GLU A 30 1.02 6.60 -8.11
CA GLU A 30 0.06 6.25 -7.05
C GLU A 30 0.52 5.01 -6.29
N ASP A 31 0.95 3.96 -7.01
CA ASP A 31 1.31 2.68 -6.40
C ASP A 31 2.27 1.85 -7.26
N SER A 32 2.84 0.80 -6.69
CA SER A 32 3.68 -0.18 -7.37
C SER A 32 3.45 -1.58 -6.80
N CYS A 33 3.27 -2.58 -7.67
CA CYS A 33 2.99 -3.95 -7.25
C CYS A 33 3.67 -4.95 -8.18
N ASP A 34 4.53 -5.82 -7.62
CA ASP A 34 5.20 -6.93 -8.33
C ASP A 34 5.81 -6.53 -9.69
N GLY A 35 6.46 -5.36 -9.75
CA GLY A 35 7.13 -4.85 -10.96
C GLY A 35 6.26 -3.99 -11.89
N LEU A 36 4.96 -3.88 -11.62
CA LEU A 36 4.06 -2.95 -12.29
C LEU A 36 3.94 -1.63 -11.50
N PHE A 37 3.70 -0.54 -12.22
CA PHE A 37 3.52 0.81 -11.66
C PHE A 37 2.18 1.39 -12.08
N LEU A 38 1.47 1.95 -11.12
CA LEU A 38 0.21 2.66 -11.31
C LEU A 38 0.46 4.16 -11.22
N ALA A 39 0.08 4.87 -12.28
CA ALA A 39 0.09 6.32 -12.31
C ALA A 39 -1.32 6.85 -12.55
N SER A 40 -1.66 7.97 -11.90
CA SER A 40 -2.83 8.76 -12.27
C SER A 40 -2.43 9.83 -13.27
N ILE A 41 -3.32 10.08 -14.24
CA ILE A 41 -3.16 11.09 -15.28
C ILE A 41 -4.26 12.11 -15.06
N ARG A 42 -3.85 13.35 -14.77
CA ARG A 42 -4.73 14.51 -14.57
C ARG A 42 -4.59 15.43 -15.78
N THR A 43 -5.72 15.81 -16.35
CA THR A 43 -5.79 16.88 -17.36
C THR A 43 -6.05 18.20 -16.64
N ASP A 44 -5.58 19.32 -17.18
CA ASP A 44 -5.80 20.69 -16.63
C ASP A 44 -7.28 21.16 -16.68
N THR A 45 -8.21 20.22 -16.89
CA THR A 45 -9.64 20.44 -16.81
C THR A 45 -10.11 20.42 -15.35
N PRO A 46 -11.15 21.19 -14.98
CA PRO A 46 -11.68 21.22 -13.60
C PRO A 46 -12.19 19.89 -13.03
N ALA A 47 -12.18 18.81 -13.82
CA ALA A 47 -12.88 17.55 -13.57
C ALA A 47 -12.10 16.50 -12.75
N GLY A 48 -11.00 16.86 -12.09
CA GLY A 48 -10.26 15.94 -11.20
C GLY A 48 -9.38 14.93 -11.94
N ILE A 49 -9.20 13.74 -11.36
CA ILE A 49 -8.40 12.66 -11.96
C ILE A 49 -9.09 12.16 -13.23
N SER A 50 -8.38 12.20 -14.35
CA SER A 50 -8.98 11.90 -15.64
C SER A 50 -8.92 10.41 -15.95
N ARG A 51 -7.75 9.78 -15.76
CA ARG A 51 -7.49 8.38 -16.11
C ARG A 51 -6.39 7.78 -15.25
N TYR A 52 -6.32 6.45 -15.21
CA TYR A 52 -5.20 5.70 -14.64
C TYR A 52 -4.38 5.03 -15.76
N MET A 53 -3.11 4.79 -15.48
CA MET A 53 -2.20 4.06 -16.36
C MET A 53 -1.42 3.04 -15.56
N VAL A 54 -1.35 1.82 -16.07
CA VAL A 54 -0.50 0.76 -15.53
C VAL A 54 0.65 0.53 -16.51
N SER A 55 1.87 0.50 -16.01
CA SER A 55 3.07 0.34 -16.82
C SER A 55 3.98 -0.76 -16.29
N ASN A 56 4.67 -1.42 -17.20
CA ASN A 56 5.74 -2.37 -16.91
C ASN A 56 7.06 -1.78 -17.42
N PRO A 57 7.89 -1.18 -16.54
CA PRO A 57 9.16 -0.60 -16.95
C PRO A 57 10.15 -1.61 -17.52
N ALA A 58 10.04 -2.90 -17.18
CA ALA A 58 10.92 -3.93 -17.70
C ALA A 58 10.65 -4.25 -19.17
N THR A 59 9.39 -4.13 -19.62
CA THR A 59 9.01 -4.33 -21.04
C THR A 59 8.78 -3.03 -21.79
N SER A 60 8.79 -1.88 -21.11
CA SER A 60 8.42 -0.56 -21.66
C SER A 60 6.98 -0.52 -22.20
N GLU A 61 6.13 -1.44 -21.76
CA GLU A 61 4.72 -1.50 -22.13
C GLU A 61 3.86 -0.77 -21.10
N TYR A 62 2.72 -0.25 -21.56
CA TYR A 62 1.74 0.39 -20.70
C TYR A 62 0.33 0.21 -21.24
N ILE A 63 -0.63 0.38 -20.34
CA ILE A 63 -2.05 0.40 -20.65
C ILE A 63 -2.68 1.59 -19.93
N VAL A 64 -3.40 2.41 -20.69
CA VAL A 64 -4.26 3.46 -20.14
C VAL A 64 -5.63 2.85 -19.89
N LEU A 65 -6.11 2.96 -18.66
CA LEU A 65 -7.39 2.41 -18.25
C LEU A 65 -8.55 3.28 -18.77
N PRO A 66 -9.72 2.69 -19.06
CA PRO A 66 -10.92 3.47 -19.33
C PRO A 66 -11.25 4.35 -18.11
N HIS A 67 -12.00 5.42 -18.33
CA HIS A 67 -12.46 6.29 -17.23
C HIS A 67 -13.32 5.47 -16.25
N SER A 68 -13.09 5.64 -14.95
CA SER A 68 -13.78 4.87 -13.90
C SER A 68 -15.24 5.30 -13.68
N GLY A 69 -15.65 6.41 -14.30
CA GLY A 69 -16.94 7.05 -14.09
C GLY A 69 -16.99 7.88 -12.80
N TYR A 70 -15.89 7.97 -12.06
CA TYR A 70 -15.73 8.91 -10.95
C TYR A 70 -15.13 10.22 -11.47
N SER A 71 -15.84 11.32 -11.24
CA SER A 71 -15.40 12.67 -11.61
C SER A 71 -15.13 13.55 -10.37
N GLY A 72 -14.95 12.93 -9.21
CA GLY A 72 -14.62 13.65 -7.98
C GLY A 72 -13.11 13.79 -7.80
N ASN A 73 -12.72 14.58 -6.80
CA ASN A 73 -11.32 14.99 -6.62
C ASN A 73 -10.58 14.20 -5.53
N LEU A 74 -11.28 13.32 -4.80
CA LEU A 74 -10.74 12.63 -3.63
C LEU A 74 -10.90 11.12 -3.80
N SER A 75 -9.90 10.51 -4.44
CA SER A 75 -9.75 9.06 -4.48
C SER A 75 -8.29 8.66 -4.25
N SER A 76 -8.12 7.46 -3.70
CA SER A 76 -6.82 6.79 -3.57
C SER A 76 -6.85 5.53 -4.42
N ALA A 77 -5.78 5.29 -5.19
CA ALA A 77 -5.73 4.17 -6.12
C ALA A 77 -4.62 3.20 -5.75
N TYR A 78 -4.92 1.90 -5.80
CA TYR A 78 -4.01 0.83 -5.42
C TYR A 78 -3.92 -0.22 -6.52
N LEU A 79 -2.73 -0.75 -6.74
CA LEU A 79 -2.45 -1.74 -7.76
C LEU A 79 -2.39 -3.14 -7.16
N GLY A 80 -3.19 -4.05 -7.70
CA GLY A 80 -3.14 -5.46 -7.38
C GLY A 80 -2.58 -6.26 -8.53
N PHE A 81 -1.36 -6.77 -8.40
CA PHE A 81 -0.77 -7.72 -9.33
C PHE A 81 -0.05 -8.82 -8.55
N ASP A 82 -0.26 -10.08 -8.96
CA ASP A 82 0.45 -11.22 -8.37
C ASP A 82 1.25 -11.92 -9.47
N SER A 83 2.55 -11.62 -9.51
CA SER A 83 3.48 -12.18 -10.50
C SER A 83 3.65 -13.70 -10.38
N ALA A 84 3.33 -14.28 -9.22
CA ALA A 84 3.42 -15.71 -8.99
C ALA A 84 2.24 -16.48 -9.60
N VAL A 85 1.17 -15.80 -9.99
CA VAL A 85 -0.03 -16.41 -10.57
C VAL A 85 0.02 -16.32 -12.09
N SER A 86 -0.21 -17.46 -12.76
CA SER A 86 -0.12 -17.58 -14.23
C SER A 86 -1.19 -16.81 -15.02
N THR A 87 -2.12 -16.11 -14.35
CA THR A 87 -3.23 -15.42 -15.02
C THR A 87 -2.81 -14.11 -15.68
N GLN A 88 -1.64 -13.54 -15.33
CA GLN A 88 -1.21 -12.18 -15.72
C GLN A 88 -2.28 -11.10 -15.48
N GLU A 89 -3.26 -11.38 -14.61
CA GLU A 89 -4.37 -10.50 -14.34
C GLU A 89 -3.97 -9.50 -13.27
N PHE A 90 -4.16 -8.21 -13.56
CA PHE A 90 -3.98 -7.15 -12.59
C PHE A 90 -5.32 -6.46 -12.34
N HIS A 91 -5.43 -5.89 -11.16
CA HIS A 91 -6.59 -5.14 -10.70
C HIS A 91 -6.15 -3.76 -10.25
N VAL A 92 -7.01 -2.76 -10.43
CA VAL A 92 -6.81 -1.44 -9.84
C VAL A 92 -8.01 -1.13 -8.96
N PHE A 93 -7.74 -0.77 -7.71
CA PHE A 93 -8.73 -0.43 -6.72
C PHE A 93 -8.73 1.08 -6.54
N GLU A 94 -9.78 1.74 -6.97
CA GLU A 94 -10.01 3.16 -6.71
C GLU A 94 -10.97 3.29 -5.53
N LEU A 95 -10.44 3.74 -4.39
CA LEU A 95 -11.22 4.04 -3.19
C LEU A 95 -11.61 5.51 -3.22
N VAL A 96 -12.91 5.77 -3.34
CA VAL A 96 -13.48 7.11 -3.25
C VAL A 96 -13.65 7.48 -1.79
N THR A 97 -13.24 8.69 -1.47
CA THR A 97 -13.12 9.14 -0.09
C THR A 97 -13.69 10.52 0.12
N ASP A 98 -14.25 10.75 1.30
CA ASP A 98 -14.68 12.06 1.77
C ASP A 98 -13.87 12.47 3.00
N ILE A 99 -13.64 13.78 3.12
CA ILE A 99 -12.94 14.36 4.26
C ILE A 99 -13.98 14.73 5.32
N LEU A 100 -13.89 14.11 6.49
CA LEU A 100 -14.72 14.47 7.64
C LEU A 100 -14.13 15.67 8.42
N PRO A 101 -14.95 16.32 9.27
CA PRO A 101 -14.45 17.28 10.25
C PRO A 101 -13.33 16.66 11.09
N PRO A 102 -12.40 17.49 11.58
CA PRO A 102 -11.25 16.99 12.31
C PRO A 102 -11.71 16.26 13.58
N ASP A 103 -11.06 15.14 13.87
CA ASP A 103 -11.31 14.41 15.10
C ASP A 103 -10.74 15.15 16.32
N SER A 104 -10.80 14.53 17.50
CA SER A 104 -10.28 15.10 18.74
C SER A 104 -8.79 15.45 18.71
N GLN A 105 -8.03 14.97 17.71
CA GLN A 105 -6.61 15.24 17.51
C GLN A 105 -6.34 16.27 16.40
N GLY A 106 -7.38 16.87 15.83
CA GLY A 106 -7.22 17.81 14.71
C GLY A 106 -6.95 17.12 13.37
N ILE A 107 -7.05 15.79 13.30
CA ILE A 107 -6.80 15.02 12.07
C ILE A 107 -8.11 14.91 11.30
N HIS A 108 -8.06 15.26 10.01
CA HIS A 108 -9.17 15.11 9.09
C HIS A 108 -9.26 13.67 8.58
N PRO A 109 -10.26 12.87 9.01
CA PRO A 109 -10.39 11.48 8.60
C PRO A 109 -10.74 11.40 7.11
N LEU A 110 -10.04 10.54 6.37
CA LEU A 110 -10.34 10.23 4.98
C LEU A 110 -11.21 8.98 4.89
N VAL A 111 -12.53 9.16 4.98
CA VAL A 111 -13.50 8.06 5.04
C VAL A 111 -13.77 7.52 3.66
N VAL A 112 -13.73 6.20 3.50
CA VAL A 112 -14.09 5.55 2.24
C VAL A 112 -15.60 5.52 2.09
N THR A 113 -16.09 6.14 1.02
CA THR A 113 -17.51 6.21 0.69
C THR A 113 -17.87 5.42 -0.57
N GLY A 114 -16.89 4.96 -1.34
CA GLY A 114 -17.12 4.11 -2.50
C GLY A 114 -15.87 3.34 -2.90
N VAL A 115 -16.07 2.22 -3.57
CA VAL A 115 -14.96 1.45 -4.17
C VAL A 115 -15.27 1.16 -5.63
N ARG A 116 -14.26 1.30 -6.48
CA ARG A 116 -14.30 0.90 -7.88
C ARG A 116 -13.13 -0.03 -8.16
N ILE A 117 -13.43 -1.18 -8.74
CA ILE A 117 -12.39 -2.18 -9.05
C ILE A 117 -12.34 -2.38 -10.56
N TYR A 118 -11.18 -2.13 -11.15
CA TYR A 118 -10.85 -2.50 -12.51
C TYR A 118 -10.24 -3.90 -12.54
N SER A 119 -10.61 -4.71 -13.52
CA SER A 119 -9.92 -5.96 -13.85
C SER A 119 -9.36 -5.88 -15.27
N SER A 120 -8.10 -6.25 -15.46
CA SER A 120 -7.48 -6.31 -16.80
C SER A 120 -8.10 -7.37 -17.70
N LYS A 121 -8.76 -8.38 -17.11
CA LYS A 121 -9.47 -9.45 -17.83
C LYS A 121 -10.79 -8.98 -18.41
N THR A 122 -11.59 -8.26 -17.62
CA THR A 122 -12.89 -7.72 -18.09
C THR A 122 -12.75 -6.38 -18.80
N ARG A 123 -11.63 -5.67 -18.56
CA ARG A 123 -11.34 -4.31 -19.02
C ARG A 123 -12.42 -3.30 -18.63
N ALA A 124 -13.09 -3.54 -17.52
CA ALA A 124 -14.18 -2.72 -17.03
C ALA A 124 -14.01 -2.42 -15.54
N TRP A 125 -14.52 -1.27 -15.14
CA TRP A 125 -14.68 -0.90 -13.74
C TRP A 125 -16.01 -1.42 -13.21
N VAL A 126 -15.98 -1.93 -11.99
CA VAL A 126 -17.20 -2.25 -11.23
C VAL A 126 -17.23 -1.34 -10.01
N ALA A 127 -18.25 -0.47 -9.96
CA ALA A 127 -18.51 0.38 -8.81
C ALA A 127 -19.33 -0.39 -7.77
N MET A 128 -19.01 -0.18 -6.49
CA MET A 128 -19.67 -0.85 -5.39
C MET A 128 -19.62 -0.01 -4.11
N GLU A 129 -20.63 -0.21 -3.29
CA GLU A 129 -20.66 0.34 -1.94
C GLU A 129 -19.67 -0.41 -1.04
N PRO A 130 -18.97 0.28 -0.12
CA PRO A 130 -18.11 -0.35 0.87
C PRO A 130 -18.90 -1.34 1.74
N LYS A 131 -18.35 -2.55 1.93
CA LYS A 131 -19.00 -3.63 2.73
C LYS A 131 -18.15 -4.14 3.89
N TRP A 132 -17.20 -3.32 4.35
CA TRP A 132 -16.42 -3.63 5.55
C TRP A 132 -17.30 -3.67 6.80
N ASP A 133 -16.88 -4.43 7.81
CA ASP A 133 -17.60 -4.57 9.08
C ASP A 133 -17.74 -3.24 9.85
N ILE A 134 -16.83 -2.28 9.58
CA ILE A 134 -16.79 -0.94 10.17
C ILE A 134 -16.59 0.12 9.09
N GLN A 135 -16.83 1.38 9.44
CA GLN A 135 -16.51 2.51 8.58
C GLN A 135 -14.98 2.64 8.44
N VAL A 136 -14.49 2.44 7.22
CA VAL A 136 -13.05 2.48 6.93
C VAL A 136 -12.59 3.92 6.70
N THR A 137 -11.56 4.31 7.45
CA THR A 137 -10.84 5.57 7.27
C THR A 137 -9.41 5.26 6.88
N LEU A 138 -8.96 5.78 5.74
CA LEU A 138 -7.62 5.50 5.21
C LEU A 138 -6.55 6.34 5.90
N CYS A 139 -5.43 5.70 6.22
CA CYS A 139 -4.22 6.42 6.64
C CYS A 139 -3.59 7.13 5.44
N PHE A 140 -3.42 8.45 5.53
CA PHE A 140 -2.89 9.25 4.42
C PHE A 140 -1.49 8.79 3.98
N GLY A 141 -1.32 8.59 2.67
CA GLY A 141 -0.03 8.23 2.06
C GLY A 141 0.43 6.80 2.30
N GLN A 142 -0.40 5.94 2.91
CA GLN A 142 -0.08 4.52 3.09
C GLN A 142 -0.34 3.73 1.80
N ARG A 143 0.55 2.78 1.53
CA ARG A 143 0.45 1.88 0.37
C ARG A 143 -0.50 0.72 0.66
N GLY A 144 -1.13 0.22 -0.40
CA GLY A 144 -1.89 -1.02 -0.37
C GLY A 144 -0.99 -2.20 -0.70
N VAL A 145 -1.33 -3.38 -0.19
CA VAL A 145 -0.59 -4.61 -0.50
C VAL A 145 -1.54 -5.68 -0.97
N LEU A 146 -1.34 -6.17 -2.20
CA LEU A 146 -2.04 -7.35 -2.69
C LEU A 146 -1.36 -8.62 -2.18
N HIS A 147 -2.11 -9.44 -1.46
CA HIS A 147 -1.66 -10.75 -1.00
C HIS A 147 -2.82 -11.76 -1.07
N LYS A 148 -2.57 -12.95 -1.65
CA LYS A 148 -3.58 -14.02 -1.82
C LYS A 148 -4.91 -13.57 -2.45
N GLY A 149 -4.85 -12.62 -3.37
CA GLY A 149 -6.03 -12.08 -4.06
C GLY A 149 -6.81 -11.01 -3.30
N PHE A 150 -6.31 -10.56 -2.16
CA PHE A 150 -6.91 -9.49 -1.36
C PHE A 150 -6.00 -8.27 -1.32
N LEU A 151 -6.58 -7.09 -1.51
CA LEU A 151 -5.95 -5.82 -1.19
C LEU A 151 -6.03 -5.61 0.32
N HIS A 152 -4.89 -5.32 0.94
CA HIS A 152 -4.77 -4.99 2.36
C HIS A 152 -4.43 -3.51 2.48
N LEU A 153 -5.13 -2.81 3.37
CA LEU A 153 -4.99 -1.38 3.61
C LEU A 153 -4.91 -1.12 5.11
N LEU A 154 -3.97 -0.26 5.52
CA LEU A 154 -3.93 0.25 6.89
C LEU A 154 -5.03 1.31 7.09
N ILE A 155 -5.69 1.25 8.26
CA ILE A 155 -6.80 2.15 8.62
C ILE A 155 -6.58 2.82 9.98
N ASP A 156 -7.20 3.99 10.16
CA ASP A 156 -6.97 4.89 11.31
C ASP A 156 -7.37 4.31 12.69
N GLU A 157 -8.11 3.20 12.74
CA GLU A 157 -8.53 2.53 13.98
C GLU A 157 -7.54 1.44 14.45
N SER A 158 -6.27 1.55 14.10
CA SER A 158 -5.26 0.50 14.32
C SER A 158 -5.73 -0.83 13.72
N GLY A 159 -6.22 -0.76 12.49
CA GLY A 159 -6.79 -1.92 11.80
C GLY A 159 -6.18 -2.15 10.44
N LEU A 160 -6.56 -3.30 9.88
CA LEU A 160 -6.28 -3.70 8.52
C LEU A 160 -7.62 -3.95 7.81
N ALA A 161 -7.91 -3.18 6.77
CA ALA A 161 -9.03 -3.43 5.87
C ALA A 161 -8.59 -4.35 4.74
N MET A 162 -9.46 -5.31 4.40
CA MET A 162 -9.24 -6.30 3.35
C MET A 162 -10.40 -6.30 2.37
N VAL A 163 -10.12 -6.34 1.08
CA VAL A 163 -11.11 -6.52 0.02
C VAL A 163 -10.54 -7.43 -1.06
N ASP A 164 -11.31 -8.42 -1.53
CA ASP A 164 -10.87 -9.27 -2.64
C ASP A 164 -10.91 -8.53 -3.98
N ALA A 165 -10.15 -9.04 -4.95
CA ALA A 165 -10.06 -8.46 -6.29
C ALA A 165 -11.39 -8.46 -7.08
N GLN A 166 -12.43 -9.14 -6.59
CA GLN A 166 -13.76 -9.15 -7.18
C GLN A 166 -14.76 -8.24 -6.44
N GLY A 167 -14.39 -7.69 -5.28
CA GLY A 167 -15.29 -6.91 -4.43
C GLY A 167 -16.42 -7.72 -3.80
N VAL A 168 -16.23 -9.02 -3.59
CA VAL A 168 -17.21 -9.93 -3.00
C VAL A 168 -16.94 -10.15 -1.51
N LYS A 169 -15.68 -10.30 -1.11
CA LYS A 169 -15.27 -10.56 0.28
C LYS A 169 -14.57 -9.36 0.89
N TRP A 170 -15.07 -8.95 2.06
CA TRP A 170 -14.66 -7.73 2.77
C TRP A 170 -14.51 -8.03 4.24
N ARG A 171 -13.38 -7.67 4.83
CA ARG A 171 -13.13 -7.91 6.26
C ARG A 171 -12.30 -6.79 6.84
N THR A 172 -12.51 -6.50 8.11
CA THR A 172 -11.55 -5.71 8.89
C THR A 172 -10.95 -6.56 10.00
N LEU A 173 -9.68 -6.30 10.29
CA LEU A 173 -8.93 -6.92 11.37
C LEU A 173 -8.34 -5.84 12.25
N LEU A 174 -8.17 -6.12 13.53
CA LEU A 174 -7.38 -5.28 14.39
C LEU A 174 -5.89 -5.63 14.23
N LEU A 175 -5.05 -4.60 14.31
CA LEU A 175 -3.61 -4.76 14.39
C LEU A 175 -3.23 -5.22 15.80
N PRO A 176 -2.11 -5.93 15.95
CA PRO A 176 -1.68 -6.50 17.24
C PRO A 176 -1.21 -5.45 18.26
N ILE A 177 -1.46 -4.17 18.00
CA ILE A 177 -0.98 -3.05 18.77
C ILE A 177 -2.18 -2.18 19.15
N LEU A 178 -2.40 -2.04 20.45
CA LEU A 178 -3.16 -0.94 21.02
C LEU A 178 -2.32 0.33 20.86
N ALA A 179 -2.26 0.87 19.64
CA ALA A 179 -1.56 2.12 19.40
C ALA A 179 -2.43 3.27 19.94
N VAL A 180 -1.81 4.17 20.69
CA VAL A 180 -2.39 5.50 20.89
C VAL A 180 -2.56 6.10 19.49
N LYS A 181 -3.74 6.62 19.15
CA LYS A 181 -4.03 7.25 17.85
C LYS A 181 -2.85 8.11 17.40
N GLY A 182 -2.18 7.71 16.31
CA GLY A 182 -0.89 8.27 15.89
C GLY A 182 -0.01 7.18 15.28
N PHE A 183 -0.14 6.97 13.97
CA PHE A 183 0.47 5.86 13.25
C PHE A 183 1.98 6.02 13.06
N SER A 184 2.73 4.94 13.26
CA SER A 184 4.16 4.84 12.92
C SER A 184 4.55 3.56 12.18
N GLY A 185 3.58 2.82 11.64
CA GLY A 185 3.82 1.54 10.96
C GLY A 185 3.43 1.54 9.48
N PHE A 186 3.90 0.52 8.76
CA PHE A 186 3.56 0.27 7.35
C PHE A 186 3.33 -1.22 7.11
N ILE A 187 2.68 -1.55 5.99
CA ILE A 187 2.48 -2.92 5.53
C ILE A 187 3.34 -3.22 4.30
N GLY A 188 3.79 -4.47 4.19
CA GLY A 188 4.61 -4.94 3.06
C GLY A 188 4.43 -6.43 2.79
N LYS A 189 4.95 -6.89 1.65
CA LYS A 189 4.97 -8.31 1.26
C LYS A 189 6.42 -8.78 1.13
N SER A 190 6.78 -9.88 1.79
CA SER A 190 8.07 -10.55 1.64
C SER A 190 7.91 -12.06 1.65
N ALA A 191 8.64 -12.79 0.81
CA ALA A 191 8.66 -14.25 0.76
C ALA A 191 7.25 -14.90 0.77
N GLY A 192 6.29 -14.27 0.07
CA GLY A 192 4.91 -14.73 0.02
C GLY A 192 4.14 -14.58 1.34
N ARG A 193 4.54 -13.65 2.21
CA ARG A 193 3.88 -13.32 3.48
C ARG A 193 3.60 -11.83 3.57
N LEU A 194 2.45 -11.48 4.16
CA LEU A 194 2.12 -10.11 4.52
C LEU A 194 2.74 -9.77 5.88
N LEU A 195 3.39 -8.62 5.94
CA LEU A 195 4.06 -8.09 7.11
C LEU A 195 3.43 -6.76 7.49
N TYR A 196 3.20 -6.56 8.77
CA TYR A 196 3.01 -5.24 9.38
C TYR A 196 4.26 -4.92 10.19
N ILE A 197 4.85 -3.76 9.97
CA ILE A 197 6.06 -3.32 10.64
C ILE A 197 5.71 -2.10 11.48
N ASP A 198 5.93 -2.20 12.78
CA ASP A 198 5.80 -1.10 13.72
C ASP A 198 7.19 -0.58 14.10
N SER A 199 7.34 0.75 14.05
CA SER A 199 8.57 1.45 14.40
C SER A 199 8.50 2.14 15.77
N TRP A 200 7.43 1.92 16.55
CA TRP A 200 7.24 2.59 17.82
C TRP A 200 8.17 2.07 18.93
N ASP A 201 8.95 2.98 19.50
CA ASP A 201 9.73 2.78 20.71
C ASP A 201 8.83 2.88 21.95
N ARG A 202 8.47 1.73 22.55
CA ARG A 202 7.76 1.70 23.85
C ARG A 202 8.71 1.91 25.04
N GLU A 203 10.03 1.94 24.86
CA GLU A 203 11.01 2.00 25.94
C GLU A 203 12.00 3.16 25.79
N GLY A 204 11.53 4.36 26.12
CA GLY A 204 12.36 5.30 26.88
C GLY A 204 12.69 6.61 26.18
N PHE A 205 12.07 7.67 26.70
CA PHE A 205 12.52 9.06 26.56
C PHE A 205 13.91 9.35 27.18
N ILE A 206 14.71 8.33 27.50
CA ILE A 206 15.98 8.47 28.20
C ILE A 206 17.01 7.50 27.61
N SER A 207 17.87 8.04 26.74
CA SER A 207 19.22 7.55 26.44
C SER A 207 19.39 6.07 26.03
N ARG A 208 19.01 5.73 24.79
CA ARG A 208 19.86 5.10 23.75
C ARG A 208 18.98 4.86 22.51
N ARG A 209 19.46 5.31 21.34
CA ARG A 209 18.76 5.27 20.04
C ARG A 209 18.66 3.85 19.45
N ALA A 210 18.06 2.91 20.16
CA ALA A 210 17.73 1.61 19.58
C ALA A 210 16.29 1.68 19.05
N LEU A 211 16.14 1.80 17.72
CA LEU A 211 14.83 1.60 17.09
C LEU A 211 14.48 0.11 17.23
N THR A 212 13.51 -0.20 18.09
CA THR A 212 12.98 -1.56 18.16
C THR A 212 12.00 -1.73 17.01
N LEU A 213 12.39 -2.50 16.00
CA LEU A 213 11.50 -2.87 14.91
C LEU A 213 10.72 -4.12 15.30
N SER A 214 9.39 -4.04 15.28
CA SER A 214 8.52 -5.20 15.47
C SER A 214 7.85 -5.55 14.15
N ALA A 215 8.12 -6.76 13.64
CA ALA A 215 7.46 -7.28 12.45
C ALA A 215 6.39 -8.30 12.84
N TYR A 216 5.18 -8.10 12.35
CA TYR A 216 4.06 -8.99 12.56
C TYR A 216 3.71 -9.65 11.24
N VAL A 217 3.73 -10.98 11.22
CA VAL A 217 3.33 -11.77 10.05
C VAL A 217 1.85 -12.08 10.16
N LEU A 218 1.08 -11.77 9.12
CA LEU A 218 -0.32 -12.15 9.05
C LEU A 218 -0.45 -13.66 8.75
N GLY A 219 -1.23 -14.34 9.56
CA GLY A 219 -1.52 -15.77 9.42
C GLY A 219 -2.45 -16.07 8.24
N SER A 220 -2.31 -17.27 7.70
CA SER A 220 -3.08 -17.71 6.53
C SER A 220 -4.55 -18.01 6.82
N GLU A 221 -4.88 -18.28 8.06
CA GLU A 221 -6.21 -18.57 8.56
C GLU A 221 -7.18 -17.38 8.42
N VAL A 222 -6.66 -16.16 8.27
CA VAL A 222 -7.45 -14.97 7.94
C VAL A 222 -8.21 -15.13 6.63
N TYR A 223 -7.66 -15.89 5.69
CA TYR A 223 -8.27 -16.11 4.38
C TYR A 223 -9.30 -17.25 4.38
N ASP A 224 -9.41 -17.98 5.49
CA ASP A 224 -10.51 -18.93 5.68
C ASP A 224 -11.79 -18.14 5.96
N TRP A 225 -12.75 -18.26 5.03
CA TRP A 225 -14.02 -17.55 5.10
C TRP A 225 -15.13 -18.40 5.71
N ASP A 226 -14.96 -19.72 5.69
CA ASP A 226 -15.98 -20.69 6.11
C ASP A 226 -15.71 -21.20 7.52
N ALA A 227 -14.48 -21.03 8.03
CA ALA A 227 -14.19 -21.23 9.45
C ALA A 227 -15.09 -20.31 10.29
N SER A 228 -15.90 -20.92 11.16
CA SER A 228 -16.76 -20.23 12.11
C SER A 228 -15.97 -19.17 12.88
N ARG A 229 -16.51 -17.94 12.99
CA ARG A 229 -16.05 -16.89 13.91
C ARG A 229 -16.03 -17.43 15.34
N GLN A 230 -15.01 -18.19 15.71
CA GLN A 230 -14.81 -18.66 17.07
C GLN A 230 -13.69 -17.84 17.69
N GLN A 231 -14.11 -17.08 18.70
CA GLN A 231 -13.33 -16.35 19.71
C GLN A 231 -12.70 -15.00 19.31
N ASN A 232 -13.38 -13.98 19.85
CA ASN A 232 -13.00 -12.64 20.33
C ASN A 232 -11.55 -12.38 20.82
N ASP A 233 -10.52 -13.11 20.38
CA ASP A 233 -9.14 -12.68 20.63
C ASP A 233 -8.62 -11.85 19.47
N GLU A 234 -8.67 -10.54 19.67
CA GLU A 234 -8.55 -9.46 18.70
C GLU A 234 -7.23 -9.43 17.88
N CYS A 235 -6.24 -10.27 18.22
CA CYS A 235 -4.91 -10.25 17.61
C CYS A 235 -4.37 -11.63 17.18
N MET A 236 -5.18 -12.70 17.21
CA MET A 236 -4.71 -14.09 17.00
C MET A 236 -4.04 -14.35 15.66
N TYR A 237 -4.32 -13.51 14.66
CA TYR A 237 -3.83 -13.66 13.30
C TYR A 237 -2.40 -13.14 13.10
N TRP A 238 -1.78 -12.57 14.12
CA TRP A 238 -0.48 -11.92 13.98
C TRP A 238 0.59 -12.67 14.76
N LYS A 239 1.64 -13.09 14.06
CA LYS A 239 2.83 -13.67 14.68
C LYS A 239 3.93 -12.62 14.78
N LEU A 240 4.33 -12.28 16.01
CA LEU A 240 5.35 -11.28 16.29
C LEU A 240 6.78 -11.84 16.13
N TYR A 241 7.61 -11.06 15.45
CA TYR A 241 9.05 -11.21 15.35
C TYR A 241 9.69 -9.88 15.81
N ARG A 242 10.48 -9.94 16.89
CA ARG A 242 11.19 -8.77 17.43
C ARG A 242 12.64 -8.78 16.97
N PHE A 243 13.12 -7.62 16.53
CA PHE A 243 14.51 -7.39 16.20
C PHE A 243 15.09 -6.37 17.19
N PRO A 244 15.66 -6.84 18.33
CA PRO A 244 16.41 -5.95 19.21
C PRO A 244 17.67 -5.47 18.48
N ASP A 245 18.01 -4.19 18.61
CA ASP A 245 19.23 -3.56 18.08
C ASP A 245 19.36 -3.47 16.54
N ALA A 246 18.31 -3.01 15.85
CA ALA A 246 18.45 -2.61 14.44
C ALA A 246 19.30 -1.32 14.33
N VAL A 247 20.62 -1.46 14.18
CA VAL A 247 21.53 -0.36 13.87
C VAL A 247 21.53 -0.14 12.35
N PRO A 248 21.02 0.99 11.81
CA PRO A 248 21.13 1.27 10.39
C PRO A 248 22.61 1.44 10.00
N GLU A 249 23.14 0.56 9.16
CA GLU A 249 24.56 0.53 8.77
C GLU A 249 24.99 1.71 7.89
N THR A 250 24.09 2.62 7.49
CA THR A 250 24.42 3.73 6.60
C THR A 250 23.99 5.09 7.17
N ARG A 251 24.94 6.05 7.19
CA ARG A 251 24.67 7.46 7.47
C ARG A 251 23.79 8.01 6.35
N VAL A 252 22.50 8.18 6.63
CA VAL A 252 21.56 8.86 5.72
C VAL A 252 21.89 10.36 5.72
N VAL A 253 22.39 10.87 4.59
CA VAL A 253 22.58 12.30 4.36
C VAL A 253 21.21 12.97 4.29
N ALA A 254 21.00 14.01 5.10
CA ALA A 254 19.74 14.72 5.20
C ALA A 254 19.37 15.39 3.87
N LEU A 255 18.27 14.95 3.26
CA LEU A 255 17.59 15.62 2.14
C LEU A 255 16.11 15.87 2.50
N PRO A 256 15.41 16.83 1.85
CA PRO A 256 14.19 17.43 2.39
C PRO A 256 13.01 16.46 2.56
N LEU A 257 12.21 16.72 3.59
CA LEU A 257 11.12 15.92 4.20
C LEU A 257 10.10 15.23 3.28
N ARG A 258 9.95 15.61 2.01
CA ARG A 258 9.00 14.96 1.08
C ARG A 258 9.51 13.66 0.47
N LEU A 259 10.81 13.41 0.51
CA LEU A 259 11.43 12.17 0.01
C LEU A 259 11.62 11.11 1.11
N TYR A 260 11.44 11.47 2.38
CA TYR A 260 11.69 10.57 3.51
C TYR A 260 10.77 9.34 3.52
N GLN A 261 9.49 9.49 3.16
CA GLN A 261 8.54 8.38 3.21
C GLN A 261 8.81 7.36 2.09
N TYR A 262 9.05 7.84 0.86
CA TYR A 262 9.35 6.97 -0.28
C TYR A 262 10.71 6.25 -0.18
N GLN A 263 11.71 6.87 0.45
CA GLN A 263 13.09 6.38 0.41
C GLN A 263 13.46 5.55 1.64
N MET A 264 12.84 5.80 2.80
CA MET A 264 13.00 4.94 4.00
C MET A 264 12.30 3.59 3.82
N ASP A 265 11.13 3.57 3.17
CA ASP A 265 10.39 2.33 2.86
C ASP A 265 11.23 1.38 2.01
N ILE A 266 12.02 1.88 1.04
CA ILE A 266 12.83 1.06 0.13
C ILE A 266 14.10 0.53 0.81
N VAL A 267 14.79 1.36 1.60
CA VAL A 267 16.09 1.01 2.19
C VAL A 267 15.93 0.08 3.39
N ILE A 268 14.92 0.29 4.24
CA ILE A 268 14.64 -0.61 5.38
C ILE A 268 14.07 -1.94 4.87
N CYS A 269 13.20 -1.92 3.84
CA CYS A 269 12.68 -3.15 3.22
C CYS A 269 13.81 -4.00 2.62
N SER A 270 14.76 -3.43 1.88
CA SER A 270 15.81 -4.22 1.22
C SER A 270 16.72 -4.99 2.20
N MET A 271 17.00 -4.44 3.39
CA MET A 271 17.95 -5.04 4.34
C MET A 271 17.30 -6.04 5.30
N LEU A 272 16.02 -5.88 5.68
CA LEU A 272 15.33 -6.79 6.59
C LEU A 272 14.59 -7.94 5.88
N ILE A 273 14.09 -7.71 4.66
CA ILE A 273 13.33 -8.72 3.89
C ILE A 273 14.24 -9.87 3.42
N THR A 274 15.53 -9.62 3.19
CA THR A 274 16.47 -10.68 2.79
C THR A 274 16.82 -11.67 3.90
N GLN A 275 16.41 -11.43 5.15
CA GLN A 275 16.64 -12.33 6.29
C GLN A 275 15.39 -13.12 6.75
N LEU A 276 14.23 -12.95 6.10
CA LEU A 276 12.96 -13.62 6.41
C LEU A 276 12.46 -14.50 5.27
#